data_AF-A0A7C7C5F6-F1
#
_entry.id   AF-A0A7C7C5F6-F1
#
_cell.length_a   1.000
_cell.length_b   1.000
_cell.length_c   1.000
_cell.angle_alpha   90.00
_cell.angle_beta   90.00
_cell.angle_gamma   90.00
#
_symmetry.space_group_name_H-M   'P 1'
#
loop_
_entity.id
_entity.type
_entity.pdbx_description
1 polymer ?
#
loop_
_entity_poly.entity_id
_entity_poly.type
_entity_poly.pdbx_seq_one_letter_code
_entity_poly.pdbx_strand_id
1 'polypeptide(L)'
;MKLFIQLTLAFSLFLGVQPSIFSQYTLTIESSSPAVTAGTVYRFYVDMTDPTDRMSAVFGNDQDNLEISAPAGVFNSIYNASWSASGINEAFLPAFPEMADDSYATIGLDGPASSSGIVGAADPSVVEDASQPITPFFIADGSTLMQATTITGASYYILNTAENGLPDANMRVLIMQLTTTGTVSGTINFQVFPLGVGANQIQSTVVFDGVGTFDPVVVEVPGCMISVACNYDPLATIDDGSCDFISCLALGCTNPLACNYDPLAEYEDGSCNYQTPPYDCDGICINDADGDGVCDELEVFGCTDPNASNYDPDATEDNGLCQTGLCTPDLDPPFFVYFPDSVLLSCDELMPTPDLDMAIAADFCTPTDEVIVTALDGPFEYPFGCLQSYLCPREFTATDGARY
;
A
#
# COMPACT_ATOMS: atom_id res chain seq x y z
N MET A 1 -44.17 32.82 20.41
CA MET A 1 -45.44 32.06 20.51
C MET A 1 -45.26 30.76 19.74
N LYS A 2 -45.23 29.63 20.47
CA LYS A 2 -45.25 28.21 20.04
C LYS A 2 -44.01 27.67 19.31
N LEU A 3 -43.50 26.44 19.52
CA LEU A 3 -43.43 25.42 20.59
C LEU A 3 -42.62 24.23 19.95
N PHE A 4 -41.93 23.43 20.78
CA PHE A 4 -41.28 22.12 20.53
C PHE A 4 -39.79 22.13 20.09
N ILE A 5 -38.77 21.60 20.80
CA ILE A 5 -38.49 20.45 21.73
C ILE A 5 -37.63 19.38 21.01
N GLN A 6 -36.59 18.90 21.73
CA GLN A 6 -35.66 17.78 21.45
C GLN A 6 -34.59 18.09 20.38
N LEU A 7 -33.29 17.78 20.51
CA LEU A 7 -32.61 16.68 21.22
C LEU A 7 -31.10 17.03 21.31
N THR A 8 -30.48 17.06 22.49
CA THR A 8 -29.02 16.85 22.67
C THR A 8 -28.70 16.73 24.15
N LEU A 9 -28.74 15.50 24.65
CA LEU A 9 -28.14 15.11 25.93
C LEU A 9 -27.16 13.97 25.63
N ALA A 10 -26.05 13.97 26.36
CA ALA A 10 -25.01 12.94 26.45
C ALA A 10 -23.92 12.94 25.35
N PHE A 11 -22.92 13.80 25.54
CA PHE A 11 -21.53 13.46 25.20
C PHE A 11 -20.76 13.31 26.51
N SER A 12 -20.93 12.15 27.15
CA SER A 12 -20.06 11.72 28.24
C SER A 12 -19.09 10.71 27.65
N LEU A 13 -17.81 11.10 27.59
CA LEU A 13 -16.69 10.20 27.30
C LEU A 13 -16.75 9.00 28.25
N PHE A 14 -17.16 7.85 27.73
CA PHE A 14 -16.69 6.58 28.25
C PHE A 14 -15.45 6.21 27.45
N LEU A 15 -14.29 6.35 28.10
CA LEU A 15 -13.12 5.51 27.81
C LEU A 15 -13.52 4.07 28.19
N GLY A 16 -14.33 3.45 27.33
CA GLY A 16 -14.46 2.01 27.28
C GLY A 16 -13.22 1.51 26.58
N VAL A 17 -12.26 0.99 27.35
CA VAL A 17 -11.40 -0.09 26.87
C VAL A 17 -12.36 -1.08 26.20
N GLN A 18 -12.33 -1.14 24.86
CA GLN A 18 -13.05 -2.19 24.15
C GLN A 18 -12.54 -3.50 24.77
N PRO A 19 -13.44 -4.38 25.27
CA PRO A 19 -12.99 -5.68 25.71
C PRO A 19 -12.28 -6.28 24.49
N SER A 20 -11.01 -6.62 24.69
CA SER A 20 -10.23 -7.49 23.83
C SER A 20 -11.19 -8.53 23.26
N ILE A 21 -11.20 -8.71 21.94
CA ILE A 21 -12.11 -9.61 21.25
C ILE A 21 -11.79 -11.02 21.78
N PHE A 22 -12.49 -11.44 22.83
CA PHE A 22 -12.31 -12.75 23.40
C PHE A 22 -12.88 -13.73 22.39
N SER A 23 -12.07 -14.74 22.05
CA SER A 23 -12.54 -16.06 21.66
C SER A 23 -13.97 -16.32 22.13
N GLN A 24 -14.89 -16.60 21.21
CA GLN A 24 -16.28 -16.86 21.61
C GLN A 24 -16.45 -18.22 22.27
N TYR A 25 -15.63 -19.23 21.94
CA TYR A 25 -15.77 -20.58 22.46
C TYR A 25 -14.40 -21.16 22.79
N THR A 26 -14.22 -21.61 24.04
CA THR A 26 -12.97 -22.22 24.49
C THR A 26 -13.07 -23.74 24.54
N LEU A 27 -11.92 -24.41 24.53
CA LEU A 27 -11.83 -25.85 24.78
C LEU A 27 -11.35 -26.07 26.22
N THR A 28 -12.14 -26.76 27.04
CA THR A 28 -11.72 -27.22 28.36
C THR A 28 -11.47 -28.72 28.35
N ILE A 29 -10.29 -29.13 28.81
CA ILE A 29 -9.90 -30.53 28.98
C ILE A 29 -9.74 -30.82 30.47
N GLU A 30 -10.61 -31.69 30.97
CA GLU A 30 -10.58 -32.16 32.36
C GLU A 30 -10.03 -33.58 32.44
N SER A 31 -9.43 -33.94 33.57
CA SER A 31 -8.98 -35.30 33.84
C SER A 31 -9.65 -35.94 35.05
N SER A 32 -9.83 -37.25 34.99
CA SER A 32 -10.31 -38.08 36.09
C SER A 32 -9.59 -39.42 36.14
N SER A 33 -9.72 -40.12 37.27
CA SER A 33 -9.26 -41.50 37.39
C SER A 33 -10.16 -42.44 36.58
N PRO A 34 -9.60 -43.38 35.80
CA PRO A 34 -10.40 -44.41 35.14
C PRO A 34 -11.14 -45.28 36.16
N ALA A 35 -12.24 -45.90 35.74
CA ALA A 35 -13.06 -46.81 36.53
C ALA A 35 -12.30 -48.09 36.89
N VAL A 36 -11.51 -48.63 35.96
CA VAL A 36 -10.80 -49.91 36.13
C VAL A 36 -9.39 -49.86 35.57
N THR A 37 -9.20 -49.23 34.42
CA THR A 37 -7.94 -49.25 33.68
C THR A 37 -6.86 -48.39 34.34
N ALA A 38 -5.60 -48.63 33.99
CA ALA A 38 -4.51 -47.78 34.42
C ALA A 38 -4.42 -46.55 33.49
N GLY A 39 -4.17 -45.37 34.07
CA GLY A 39 -3.95 -44.15 33.31
C GLY A 39 -4.83 -43.01 33.78
N THR A 40 -5.20 -42.15 32.84
CA THR A 40 -6.00 -40.95 33.04
C THR A 40 -7.08 -40.89 31.96
N VAL A 41 -8.32 -40.61 32.37
CA VAL A 41 -9.41 -40.27 31.45
C VAL A 41 -9.38 -38.76 31.24
N TYR A 42 -9.34 -38.31 29.99
CA TYR A 42 -9.42 -36.93 29.55
C TYR A 42 -10.76 -36.69 28.88
N ARG A 43 -11.50 -35.69 29.34
CA ARG A 43 -12.79 -35.30 28.75
C ARG A 43 -12.68 -33.90 28.16
N PHE A 44 -13.07 -33.81 26.90
CA PHE A 44 -12.94 -32.60 26.08
C PHE A 44 -14.29 -31.92 26.00
N TYR A 45 -14.35 -30.67 26.44
CA TYR A 45 -15.56 -29.86 26.48
C TYR A 45 -15.36 -28.60 25.65
N VAL A 46 -16.36 -28.26 24.82
CA VAL A 46 -16.47 -26.91 24.24
C VAL A 46 -17.30 -26.07 25.19
N ASP A 47 -16.73 -24.98 25.69
CA ASP A 47 -17.40 -24.03 26.56
C ASP A 47 -18.24 -23.06 25.72
N MET A 48 -19.53 -23.00 26.01
CA MET A 48 -20.53 -22.21 25.29
C MET A 48 -20.79 -20.87 25.99
N THR A 49 -21.21 -19.87 25.21
CA THR A 49 -21.49 -18.52 25.73
C THR A 49 -22.97 -18.27 26.03
N ASP A 50 -23.86 -18.97 25.32
CA ASP A 50 -25.29 -18.86 25.46
C ASP A 50 -25.93 -20.26 25.56
N PRO A 51 -26.95 -20.47 26.41
CA PRO A 51 -27.62 -21.78 26.54
C PRO A 51 -28.33 -22.23 25.27
N THR A 52 -28.48 -21.36 24.27
CA THR A 52 -29.07 -21.67 22.96
C THR A 52 -28.02 -21.90 21.87
N ASP A 53 -26.73 -21.72 22.16
CA ASP A 53 -25.65 -22.11 21.25
C ASP A 53 -25.72 -23.62 20.99
N ARG A 54 -25.44 -24.02 19.74
CA ARG A 54 -25.50 -25.44 19.34
C ARG A 54 -24.17 -25.91 18.77
N MET A 55 -23.56 -26.88 19.45
CA MET A 55 -22.45 -27.65 18.92
C MET A 55 -22.93 -28.48 17.73
N SER A 56 -22.21 -28.42 16.62
CA SER A 56 -22.58 -29.16 15.40
C SER A 56 -21.60 -30.26 15.05
N ALA A 57 -20.30 -29.96 15.07
CA ALA A 57 -19.31 -30.84 14.47
C ALA A 57 -17.91 -30.60 15.01
N VAL A 58 -17.11 -31.66 15.07
CA VAL A 58 -15.65 -31.59 15.10
C VAL A 58 -15.15 -32.00 13.72
N PHE A 59 -14.15 -31.31 13.19
CA PHE A 59 -13.72 -31.50 11.81
C PHE A 59 -12.21 -31.24 11.64
N GLY A 60 -11.67 -31.73 10.52
CA GLY A 60 -10.36 -31.32 10.03
C GLY A 60 -10.21 -31.57 8.52
N ASN A 61 -9.38 -30.77 7.87
CA ASN A 61 -9.04 -30.83 6.45
C ASN A 61 -7.61 -30.29 6.22
N ASP A 62 -7.25 -29.94 4.98
CA ASP A 62 -5.91 -29.46 4.61
C ASP A 62 -5.63 -27.97 4.95
N GLN A 63 -6.66 -27.22 5.34
CA GLN A 63 -6.55 -25.84 5.82
C GLN A 63 -6.64 -25.79 7.35
N ASP A 64 -7.61 -26.50 7.92
CA ASP A 64 -7.85 -26.63 9.35
C ASP A 64 -7.51 -28.05 9.79
N ASN A 65 -6.24 -28.29 10.12
CA ASN A 65 -5.77 -29.62 10.49
C ASN A 65 -6.41 -30.08 11.81
N LEU A 66 -7.00 -31.28 11.82
CA LEU A 66 -7.35 -31.99 13.06
C LEU A 66 -6.24 -32.97 13.37
N GLU A 67 -5.66 -32.88 14.57
CA GLU A 67 -4.63 -33.81 15.04
C GLU A 67 -4.75 -34.02 16.55
N ILE A 68 -4.84 -35.28 16.98
CA ILE A 68 -4.82 -35.65 18.40
C ILE A 68 -3.74 -36.70 18.60
N SER A 69 -2.77 -36.39 19.45
CA SER A 69 -1.63 -37.23 19.78
C SER A 69 -1.76 -37.79 21.19
N ALA A 70 -1.67 -39.10 21.31
CA ALA A 70 -1.61 -39.85 22.57
C ALA A 70 -0.43 -40.85 22.49
N PRO A 71 0.82 -40.41 22.75
CA PRO A 71 2.02 -41.22 22.47
C PRO A 71 2.08 -42.57 23.18
N ALA A 72 1.38 -42.72 24.31
CA ALA A 72 1.31 -43.96 25.07
C ALA A 72 0.20 -44.91 24.58
N GLY A 73 -0.55 -44.52 23.54
CA GLY A 73 -1.71 -45.24 23.02
C GLY A 73 -2.98 -44.90 23.81
N VAL A 74 -4.11 -44.85 23.12
CA VAL A 74 -5.43 -44.76 23.76
C VAL A 74 -5.96 -46.14 24.13
N PHE A 75 -6.74 -46.21 25.19
CA PHE A 75 -7.40 -47.43 25.62
C PHE A 75 -8.75 -47.60 24.90
N ASN A 76 -8.97 -48.79 24.35
CA ASN A 76 -10.26 -49.23 23.80
C ASN A 76 -10.49 -50.71 24.10
N SER A 77 -11.55 -51.01 24.84
CA SER A 77 -11.95 -52.37 25.19
C SER A 77 -12.37 -53.16 23.96
N ILE A 78 -12.12 -54.47 23.98
CA ILE A 78 -12.60 -55.38 22.94
C ILE A 78 -14.13 -55.56 22.92
N TYR A 79 -14.82 -55.06 23.95
CA TYR A 79 -16.26 -55.20 24.15
C TYR A 79 -17.05 -54.04 23.53
N ASN A 80 -16.37 -52.94 23.20
CA ASN A 80 -16.94 -51.83 22.46
C ASN A 80 -16.35 -51.77 21.05
N ALA A 81 -17.21 -51.98 20.05
CA ALA A 81 -16.84 -51.89 18.65
C ALA A 81 -17.29 -50.56 17.99
N SER A 82 -17.83 -49.62 18.77
CA SER A 82 -18.25 -48.32 18.27
C SER A 82 -17.14 -47.30 18.42
N TRP A 83 -17.00 -46.43 17.41
CA TRP A 83 -16.10 -45.27 17.46
C TRP A 83 -16.65 -44.12 18.32
N SER A 84 -17.94 -44.18 18.67
CA SER A 84 -18.63 -43.12 19.40
C SER A 84 -19.21 -43.60 20.72
N ALA A 85 -19.69 -42.65 21.54
CA ALA A 85 -20.37 -42.91 22.81
C ALA A 85 -21.53 -43.91 22.69
N SER A 86 -22.09 -44.12 21.50
CA SER A 86 -23.09 -45.18 21.22
C SER A 86 -22.65 -46.60 21.60
N GLY A 87 -21.35 -46.84 21.76
CA GLY A 87 -20.80 -48.09 22.26
C GLY A 87 -20.91 -48.30 23.77
N ILE A 88 -21.06 -47.21 24.53
CA ILE A 88 -21.01 -47.20 26.00
C ILE A 88 -22.40 -47.46 26.57
N ASN A 89 -22.90 -48.68 26.36
CA ASN A 89 -24.19 -49.07 26.91
C ASN A 89 -24.09 -49.32 28.43
N GLU A 90 -24.70 -48.44 29.22
CA GLU A 90 -24.70 -48.51 30.68
C GLU A 90 -25.15 -49.88 31.24
N ALA A 91 -26.03 -50.60 30.52
CA ALA A 91 -26.49 -51.91 30.95
C ALA A 91 -25.39 -52.99 30.95
N PHE A 92 -24.30 -52.77 30.21
CA PHE A 92 -23.15 -53.68 30.15
C PHE A 92 -22.05 -53.35 31.15
N LEU A 93 -21.99 -52.11 31.66
CA LEU A 93 -20.94 -51.66 32.59
C LEU A 93 -20.82 -52.49 33.89
N PRO A 94 -21.89 -53.05 34.49
CA PRO A 94 -21.74 -53.94 35.65
C PRO A 94 -20.97 -55.24 35.34
N ALA A 95 -21.03 -55.71 34.09
CA ALA A 95 -20.35 -56.93 33.64
C ALA A 95 -18.98 -56.65 33.01
N PHE A 96 -18.84 -55.49 32.35
CA PHE A 96 -17.64 -55.03 31.64
C PHE A 96 -17.32 -53.58 32.05
N PRO A 97 -16.90 -53.34 33.30
CA PRO A 97 -16.69 -52.00 33.83
C PRO A 97 -15.56 -51.23 33.14
N GLU A 98 -14.63 -51.92 32.49
CA GLU A 98 -13.57 -51.33 31.67
C GLU A 98 -14.10 -50.57 30.45
N MET A 99 -15.30 -50.87 29.96
CA MET A 99 -15.90 -50.13 28.84
C MET A 99 -16.15 -48.66 29.18
N ALA A 100 -16.34 -48.32 30.46
CA ALA A 100 -16.50 -46.92 30.88
C ALA A 100 -15.25 -46.07 30.61
N ASP A 101 -14.09 -46.72 30.49
CA ASP A 101 -12.79 -46.11 30.24
C ASP A 101 -12.47 -46.04 28.74
N ASP A 102 -13.36 -46.47 27.85
CA ASP A 102 -13.08 -46.43 26.41
C ASP A 102 -12.90 -45.00 25.90
N SER A 103 -12.03 -44.89 24.90
CA SER A 103 -11.84 -43.65 24.14
C SER A 103 -12.87 -43.56 23.04
N TYR A 104 -13.65 -42.49 22.98
CA TYR A 104 -14.73 -42.31 22.01
C TYR A 104 -14.95 -40.84 21.63
N ALA A 105 -15.46 -40.62 20.42
CA ALA A 105 -16.00 -39.33 19.99
C ALA A 105 -17.48 -39.20 20.37
N THR A 106 -17.95 -37.98 20.60
CA THR A 106 -19.34 -37.71 20.96
C THR A 106 -19.72 -36.26 20.66
N ILE A 107 -21.00 -35.91 20.78
CA ILE A 107 -21.45 -34.53 20.91
C ILE A 107 -22.54 -34.54 21.98
N GLY A 108 -22.22 -34.06 23.18
CA GLY A 108 -23.13 -33.93 24.33
C GLY A 108 -23.70 -35.24 24.87
N LEU A 109 -23.05 -36.39 24.63
CA LEU A 109 -23.50 -37.70 25.12
C LEU A 109 -22.39 -38.47 25.82
N ASP A 110 -22.69 -39.07 26.97
CA ASP A 110 -21.83 -40.04 27.68
C ASP A 110 -22.05 -41.49 27.24
N GLY A 111 -23.09 -41.74 26.44
CA GLY A 111 -23.52 -43.06 25.99
C GLY A 111 -24.41 -42.98 24.74
N PRO A 112 -25.17 -44.04 24.40
CA PRO A 112 -26.08 -44.03 23.28
C PRO A 112 -27.16 -42.94 23.42
N ALA A 113 -27.44 -42.23 22.33
CA ALA A 113 -28.51 -41.23 22.28
C ALA A 113 -29.86 -41.81 22.72
N SER A 114 -30.14 -43.06 22.34
CA SER A 114 -31.38 -43.79 22.68
C SER A 114 -31.61 -44.02 24.18
N SER A 115 -30.54 -44.01 24.98
CA SER A 115 -30.60 -44.20 26.44
C SER A 115 -30.21 -42.94 27.24
N SER A 116 -29.87 -41.84 26.57
CA SER A 116 -29.39 -40.60 27.20
C SER A 116 -30.41 -39.87 28.07
N GLY A 117 -31.70 -40.14 27.88
CA GLY A 117 -32.78 -39.37 28.49
C GLY A 117 -33.04 -37.99 27.86
N ILE A 118 -32.25 -37.60 26.86
CA ILE A 118 -32.42 -36.35 26.11
C ILE A 118 -33.39 -36.61 24.93
N VAL A 119 -34.56 -35.97 24.97
CA VAL A 119 -35.55 -36.09 23.89
C VAL A 119 -35.01 -35.42 22.63
N GLY A 120 -34.96 -36.14 21.51
CA GLY A 120 -34.42 -35.60 20.26
C GLY A 120 -32.89 -35.65 20.17
N ALA A 121 -32.22 -36.38 21.06
CA ALA A 121 -30.80 -36.67 20.89
C ALA A 121 -30.53 -37.58 19.69
N ALA A 122 -29.36 -37.41 19.08
CA ALA A 122 -28.87 -38.24 17.99
C ALA A 122 -27.39 -38.61 18.22
N ASP A 123 -27.04 -39.87 17.96
CA ASP A 123 -25.65 -40.30 17.93
C ASP A 123 -24.93 -39.59 16.77
N PRO A 124 -23.68 -39.12 16.96
CA PRO A 124 -22.95 -38.45 15.90
C PRO A 124 -22.77 -39.36 14.67
N SER A 125 -22.92 -38.77 13.50
CA SER A 125 -22.54 -39.37 12.22
C SER A 125 -21.10 -39.00 11.88
N VAL A 126 -20.42 -39.82 11.10
CA VAL A 126 -19.04 -39.56 10.65
C VAL A 126 -18.96 -39.56 9.13
N VAL A 127 -18.17 -38.63 8.59
CA VAL A 127 -17.69 -38.63 7.21
C VAL A 127 -16.18 -38.51 7.29
N GLU A 128 -15.46 -39.38 6.60
CA GLU A 128 -14.00 -39.43 6.67
C GLU A 128 -13.38 -39.81 5.33
N ASP A 129 -12.20 -39.26 5.07
CA ASP A 129 -11.36 -39.68 3.94
C ASP A 129 -10.89 -41.12 4.15
N ALA A 130 -11.16 -42.00 3.19
CA ALA A 130 -10.73 -43.39 3.24
C ALA A 130 -9.20 -43.56 3.30
N SER A 131 -8.43 -42.55 2.89
CA SER A 131 -6.97 -42.54 2.98
C SER A 131 -6.44 -42.14 4.37
N GLN A 132 -7.24 -41.45 5.17
CA GLN A 132 -6.90 -41.01 6.52
C GLN A 132 -8.14 -41.03 7.44
N PRO A 133 -8.71 -42.22 7.73
CA PRO A 133 -9.89 -42.35 8.57
C PRO A 133 -9.56 -42.06 10.04
N ILE A 134 -10.49 -41.43 10.76
CA ILE A 134 -10.35 -41.09 12.19
C ILE A 134 -10.98 -42.14 13.09
N THR A 135 -11.98 -42.89 12.60
CA THR A 135 -12.69 -43.90 13.40
C THR A 135 -11.80 -44.99 14.00
N PRO A 136 -10.71 -45.47 13.36
CA PRO A 136 -9.84 -46.47 13.98
C PRO A 136 -9.20 -46.03 15.28
N PHE A 137 -9.00 -44.72 15.48
CA PHE A 137 -8.44 -44.19 16.73
C PHE A 137 -9.33 -44.48 17.95
N PHE A 138 -10.65 -44.62 17.74
CA PHE A 138 -11.63 -44.91 18.80
C PHE A 138 -12.05 -46.39 18.86
N ILE A 139 -11.45 -47.25 18.04
CA ILE A 139 -11.80 -48.68 17.98
C ILE A 139 -10.56 -49.54 18.29
N ALA A 140 -9.40 -49.16 17.78
CA ALA A 140 -8.18 -49.93 17.94
C ALA A 140 -7.41 -49.50 19.19
N ASP A 141 -7.35 -50.41 20.17
CA ASP A 141 -6.54 -50.26 21.37
C ASP A 141 -5.07 -49.97 21.04
N GLY A 142 -4.48 -49.03 21.77
CA GLY A 142 -3.10 -48.59 21.59
C GLY A 142 -2.88 -47.62 20.43
N SER A 143 -3.94 -47.11 19.78
CA SER A 143 -3.80 -46.08 18.74
C SER A 143 -3.15 -44.81 19.30
N THR A 144 -2.15 -44.27 18.62
CA THR A 144 -1.31 -43.18 19.15
C THR A 144 -1.59 -41.82 18.54
N LEU A 145 -2.28 -41.79 17.39
CA LEU A 145 -2.45 -40.60 16.59
C LEU A 145 -3.75 -40.66 15.79
N MET A 146 -4.55 -39.61 15.89
CA MET A 146 -5.71 -39.34 15.04
C MET A 146 -5.41 -38.10 14.22
N GLN A 147 -5.62 -38.14 12.92
CA GLN A 147 -5.37 -36.98 12.04
C GLN A 147 -6.41 -36.90 10.94
N ALA A 148 -6.80 -35.69 10.57
CA ALA A 148 -7.51 -35.37 9.34
C ALA A 148 -6.92 -34.09 8.76
N THR A 149 -6.03 -34.27 7.78
CA THR A 149 -5.21 -33.21 7.16
C THR A 149 -5.27 -33.29 5.63
N THR A 150 -6.15 -34.12 5.06
CA THR A 150 -6.37 -34.19 3.62
C THR A 150 -7.40 -33.17 3.17
N ILE A 151 -7.45 -32.88 1.87
CA ILE A 151 -8.46 -31.98 1.29
C ILE A 151 -9.90 -32.47 1.51
N THR A 152 -10.13 -33.79 1.55
CA THR A 152 -11.43 -34.38 1.86
C THR A 152 -11.72 -34.24 3.37
N GLY A 153 -10.68 -34.43 4.19
CA GLY A 153 -10.76 -34.29 5.63
C GLY A 153 -11.59 -35.39 6.30
N ALA A 154 -11.97 -35.12 7.54
CA ALA A 154 -12.92 -35.91 8.30
C ALA A 154 -13.74 -35.02 9.22
N SER A 155 -14.96 -35.44 9.53
CA SER A 155 -15.83 -34.79 10.49
C SER A 155 -16.77 -35.79 11.14
N TYR A 156 -16.95 -35.65 12.46
CA TYR A 156 -18.10 -36.20 13.13
C TYR A 156 -19.05 -35.08 13.55
N TYR A 157 -20.34 -35.28 13.31
CA TYR A 157 -21.34 -34.23 13.43
C TYR A 157 -22.72 -34.76 13.84
N ILE A 158 -23.52 -33.86 14.38
CA ILE A 158 -24.96 -34.03 14.56
C ILE A 158 -25.69 -32.97 13.73
N LEU A 159 -26.96 -33.22 13.42
CA LEU A 159 -27.79 -32.20 12.77
C LEU A 159 -28.16 -31.12 13.79
N ASN A 160 -28.39 -29.90 13.31
CA ASN A 160 -28.79 -28.76 14.16
C ASN A 160 -30.13 -28.97 14.90
N THR A 161 -30.90 -30.01 14.57
CA THR A 161 -32.12 -30.44 15.26
C THR A 161 -31.87 -31.34 16.46
N ALA A 162 -30.65 -31.83 16.65
CA ALA A 162 -30.33 -32.77 17.73
C ALA A 162 -30.12 -32.00 19.05
N GLU A 163 -30.86 -32.41 20.08
CA GLU A 163 -30.90 -31.68 21.36
C GLU A 163 -29.63 -31.87 22.20
N ASN A 164 -28.87 -32.94 21.98
CA ASN A 164 -27.55 -33.14 22.58
C ASN A 164 -26.47 -32.18 22.04
N GLY A 165 -26.79 -31.32 21.08
CA GLY A 165 -25.90 -30.22 20.67
C GLY A 165 -25.97 -29.00 21.59
N LEU A 166 -26.98 -28.91 22.47
CA LEU A 166 -27.10 -27.82 23.43
C LEU A 166 -26.15 -28.03 24.63
N PRO A 167 -25.66 -26.95 25.26
CA PRO A 167 -24.81 -27.05 26.43
C PRO A 167 -25.52 -27.70 27.62
N ASP A 168 -24.72 -28.37 28.46
CA ASP A 168 -25.14 -28.88 29.76
C ASP A 168 -25.37 -27.74 30.78
N ALA A 169 -25.69 -28.12 32.02
CA ALA A 169 -25.91 -27.15 33.11
C ALA A 169 -24.68 -26.29 33.46
N ASN A 170 -23.48 -26.68 33.00
CA ASN A 170 -22.24 -25.95 33.20
C ASN A 170 -21.88 -25.07 31.99
N MET A 171 -22.78 -24.93 31.00
CA MET A 171 -22.54 -24.24 29.74
C MET A 171 -21.51 -24.93 28.84
N ARG A 172 -21.46 -26.28 28.83
CA ARG A 172 -20.44 -27.02 28.07
C ARG A 172 -21.03 -28.17 27.26
N VAL A 173 -20.39 -28.51 26.14
CA VAL A 173 -20.72 -29.71 25.36
C VAL A 173 -19.52 -30.65 25.33
N LEU A 174 -19.71 -31.87 25.80
CA LEU A 174 -18.71 -32.94 25.68
C LEU A 174 -18.53 -33.32 24.21
N ILE A 175 -17.31 -33.37 23.71
CA ILE A 175 -17.03 -33.73 22.31
C ILE A 175 -16.19 -35.01 22.17
N MET A 176 -15.46 -35.40 23.21
CA MET A 176 -14.60 -36.58 23.18
C MET A 176 -14.21 -37.00 24.60
N GLN A 177 -14.01 -38.31 24.77
CA GLN A 177 -13.31 -38.88 25.92
C GLN A 177 -12.13 -39.69 25.41
N LEU A 178 -10.96 -39.53 26.03
CA LEU A 178 -9.77 -40.33 25.75
C LEU A 178 -9.21 -40.89 27.04
N THR A 179 -8.81 -42.15 27.04
CA THR A 179 -8.12 -42.77 28.16
C THR A 179 -6.74 -43.20 27.74
N THR A 180 -5.71 -42.77 28.46
CA THR A 180 -4.33 -43.17 28.16
C THR A 180 -3.48 -43.16 29.43
N THR A 181 -2.41 -43.94 29.44
CA THR A 181 -1.38 -43.90 30.49
C THR A 181 -0.42 -42.71 30.35
N GLY A 182 -0.45 -42.02 29.20
CA GLY A 182 0.38 -40.87 28.89
C GLY A 182 -0.36 -39.54 28.93
N THR A 183 0.12 -38.60 28.12
CA THR A 183 -0.47 -37.28 27.91
C THR A 183 -1.20 -37.23 26.57
N VAL A 184 -2.08 -36.24 26.43
CA VAL A 184 -2.77 -35.91 25.18
C VAL A 184 -2.38 -34.50 24.75
N SER A 185 -2.19 -34.28 23.47
CA SER A 185 -1.88 -32.96 22.89
C SER A 185 -2.36 -32.91 21.44
N GLY A 186 -2.52 -31.73 20.87
CA GLY A 186 -2.84 -31.59 19.46
C GLY A 186 -3.59 -30.33 19.09
N THR A 187 -4.26 -30.39 17.95
CA THR A 187 -5.10 -29.34 17.38
C THR A 187 -6.47 -29.90 17.09
N ILE A 188 -7.51 -29.24 17.59
CA ILE A 188 -8.90 -29.62 17.37
C ILE A 188 -9.68 -28.47 16.77
N ASN A 189 -10.52 -28.76 15.77
CA ASN A 189 -11.41 -27.78 15.16
C ASN A 189 -12.84 -28.17 15.40
N PHE A 190 -13.68 -27.21 15.79
CA PHE A 190 -15.09 -27.44 16.04
C PHE A 190 -15.96 -26.33 15.47
N GLN A 191 -17.23 -26.67 15.24
CA GLN A 191 -18.25 -25.78 14.71
C GLN A 191 -19.40 -25.61 15.71
N VAL A 192 -19.73 -24.35 15.98
CA VAL A 192 -20.88 -23.94 16.79
C VAL A 192 -21.79 -23.03 15.96
N PHE A 193 -23.10 -23.21 16.10
CA PHE A 193 -24.11 -22.28 15.61
C PHE A 193 -24.55 -21.37 16.76
N PRO A 194 -24.14 -20.09 16.79
CA PRO A 194 -24.54 -19.17 17.85
C PRO A 194 -26.06 -18.99 17.85
N LEU A 195 -26.66 -19.07 19.04
CA LEU A 195 -28.11 -19.01 19.26
C LEU A 195 -28.91 -20.06 18.46
N GLY A 196 -28.26 -21.13 18.01
CA GLY A 196 -28.85 -22.20 17.21
C GLY A 196 -29.24 -21.79 15.78
N VAL A 197 -28.80 -20.62 15.31
CA VAL A 197 -29.13 -20.12 13.96
C VAL A 197 -28.17 -20.73 12.93
N GLY A 198 -28.64 -21.69 12.14
CA GLY A 198 -27.80 -22.40 11.16
C GLY A 198 -27.11 -21.51 10.09
N ALA A 199 -27.58 -20.29 9.88
CA ALA A 199 -26.93 -19.32 8.99
C ALA A 199 -25.70 -18.65 9.62
N ASN A 200 -25.62 -18.64 10.96
CA ASN A 200 -24.50 -18.11 11.71
C ASN A 200 -23.67 -19.31 12.15
N GLN A 201 -22.55 -19.56 11.50
CA GLN A 201 -21.63 -20.62 11.92
C GLN A 201 -20.31 -20.00 12.36
N ILE A 202 -19.76 -20.52 13.44
CA ILE A 202 -18.43 -20.18 13.91
C ILE A 202 -17.63 -21.48 13.95
N GLN A 203 -16.51 -21.44 13.23
CA GLN A 203 -15.52 -22.50 13.22
C GLN A 203 -14.32 -22.00 14.03
N SER A 204 -13.82 -22.84 14.93
CA SER A 204 -12.75 -22.48 15.85
C SER A 204 -11.71 -23.58 15.89
N THR A 205 -10.45 -23.16 15.85
CA THR A 205 -9.27 -24.03 15.88
C THR A 205 -8.54 -23.81 17.18
N VAL A 206 -8.37 -24.86 17.98
CA VAL A 206 -7.72 -24.78 19.30
C VAL A 206 -6.52 -25.72 19.35
N VAL A 207 -5.39 -25.20 19.81
CA VAL A 207 -4.19 -25.99 20.12
C VAL A 207 -4.15 -26.25 21.62
N PHE A 208 -3.94 -27.50 22.02
CA PHE A 208 -3.91 -27.89 23.44
C PHE A 208 -2.74 -28.82 23.76
N ASP A 209 -2.33 -28.80 25.03
CA ASP A 209 -1.35 -29.72 25.60
C ASP A 209 -1.76 -30.09 27.04
N GLY A 210 -2.24 -31.32 27.22
CA GLY A 210 -2.72 -31.83 28.50
C GLY A 210 -4.07 -31.24 28.94
N VAL A 211 -4.20 -31.03 30.25
CA VAL A 211 -5.41 -30.49 30.89
C VAL A 211 -5.36 -28.98 30.99
N GLY A 212 -6.50 -28.32 30.86
CA GLY A 212 -6.61 -26.87 30.93
C GLY A 212 -7.77 -26.32 30.13
N THR A 213 -7.89 -25.00 30.11
CA THR A 213 -8.80 -24.27 29.23
C THR A 213 -7.96 -23.53 28.20
N PHE A 214 -8.28 -23.72 26.93
CA PHE A 214 -7.50 -23.27 25.79
C PHE A 214 -8.35 -22.36 24.92
N ASP A 215 -7.80 -21.19 24.60
CA ASP A 215 -8.40 -20.27 23.66
C ASP A 215 -8.12 -20.73 22.21
N PRO A 216 -9.07 -20.56 21.28
CA PRO A 216 -8.87 -20.73 19.86
C PRO A 216 -7.81 -19.77 19.36
N VAL A 217 -7.09 -20.24 18.35
CA VAL A 217 -6.13 -19.47 17.60
C VAL A 217 -6.90 -18.41 16.81
N VAL A 218 -6.82 -17.16 17.26
CA VAL A 218 -7.34 -16.02 16.53
C VAL A 218 -6.33 -15.65 15.45
N VAL A 219 -6.70 -15.83 14.18
CA VAL A 219 -5.94 -15.28 13.08
C VAL A 219 -6.26 -13.79 13.01
N GLU A 220 -5.35 -12.96 13.51
CA GLU A 220 -5.41 -11.53 13.31
C GLU A 220 -5.17 -11.24 11.82
N VAL A 221 -6.14 -10.64 11.14
CA VAL A 221 -6.06 -10.16 9.77
C VAL A 221 -5.93 -8.64 9.85
N PRO A 222 -4.71 -8.08 9.72
CA PRO A 222 -4.51 -6.64 9.76
C PRO A 222 -5.05 -6.00 8.48
N GLY A 223 -5.80 -4.91 8.61
CA GLY A 223 -6.27 -4.13 7.47
C GLY A 223 -7.20 -2.99 7.90
N CYS A 224 -7.68 -2.21 6.94
CA CYS A 224 -8.57 -1.09 7.23
C CYS A 224 -9.99 -1.58 7.56
N MET A 225 -10.45 -1.34 8.79
CA MET A 225 -11.79 -1.73 9.24
C MET A 225 -12.88 -0.67 8.97
N ILE A 226 -12.52 0.48 8.41
CA ILE A 226 -13.45 1.61 8.20
C ILE A 226 -14.10 1.51 6.82
N SER A 227 -15.40 1.22 6.77
CA SER A 227 -16.15 0.95 5.53
C SER A 227 -16.22 2.09 4.51
N VAL A 228 -15.87 3.32 4.92
CA VAL A 228 -15.80 4.49 4.03
C VAL A 228 -14.40 4.76 3.49
N ALA A 229 -13.40 3.97 3.90
CA ALA A 229 -12.06 4.07 3.35
C ALA A 229 -11.97 3.39 1.97
N CYS A 230 -11.11 3.92 1.12
CA CYS A 230 -10.82 3.42 -0.22
C CYS A 230 -10.23 2.01 -0.22
N ASN A 231 -9.52 1.64 0.85
CA ASN A 231 -8.91 0.33 1.04
C ASN A 231 -9.58 -0.48 2.17
N TYR A 232 -10.88 -0.25 2.44
CA TYR A 232 -11.63 -1.06 3.39
C TYR A 232 -11.49 -2.55 3.10
N ASP A 233 -11.06 -3.31 4.11
CA ASP A 233 -10.95 -4.76 4.06
C ASP A 233 -12.05 -5.39 4.95
N PRO A 234 -13.06 -6.05 4.35
CA PRO A 234 -14.13 -6.69 5.11
C PRO A 234 -13.67 -7.93 5.89
N LEU A 235 -12.44 -8.42 5.66
CA LEU A 235 -11.85 -9.55 6.38
C LEU A 235 -10.94 -9.09 7.53
N ALA A 236 -10.63 -7.79 7.64
CA ALA A 236 -9.77 -7.29 8.70
C ALA A 236 -10.41 -7.48 10.08
N THR A 237 -9.70 -8.16 10.97
CA THR A 237 -10.09 -8.35 12.38
C THR A 237 -9.39 -7.37 13.33
N ILE A 238 -8.33 -6.71 12.85
CA ILE A 238 -7.61 -5.67 13.57
C ILE A 238 -7.26 -4.50 12.64
N ASP A 239 -7.54 -3.28 13.10
CA ASP A 239 -7.16 -2.05 12.38
C ASP A 239 -5.64 -1.87 12.47
N ASP A 240 -4.99 -1.91 11.32
CA ASP A 240 -3.54 -1.72 11.19
C ASP A 240 -3.15 -0.25 10.94
N GLY A 241 -4.14 0.65 10.93
CA GLY A 241 -3.94 2.06 10.64
C GLY A 241 -3.67 2.36 9.16
N SER A 242 -3.87 1.40 8.26
CA SER A 242 -3.66 1.57 6.82
C SER A 242 -4.79 2.29 6.10
N CYS A 243 -5.88 2.66 6.79
CA CYS A 243 -7.04 3.29 6.15
C CYS A 243 -6.69 4.53 5.32
N ASP A 244 -6.93 4.44 4.02
CA ASP A 244 -6.76 5.48 3.04
C ASP A 244 -8.13 6.02 2.63
N PHE A 245 -8.32 7.33 2.76
CA PHE A 245 -9.59 8.00 2.45
C PHE A 245 -9.55 8.80 1.15
N ILE A 246 -8.42 8.81 0.44
CA ILE A 246 -8.16 9.74 -0.65
C ILE A 246 -7.91 9.03 -1.98
N SER A 247 -7.25 7.87 -2.00
CA SER A 247 -6.83 7.24 -3.26
C SER A 247 -7.94 6.88 -4.25
N CYS A 248 -9.16 6.68 -3.78
CA CYS A 248 -10.33 6.40 -4.61
C CYS A 248 -11.16 7.65 -4.94
N LEU A 249 -10.80 8.81 -4.41
CA LEU A 249 -11.44 10.07 -4.76
C LEU A 249 -10.85 10.57 -6.09
N ALA A 250 -11.72 10.91 -7.04
CA ALA A 250 -11.31 11.58 -8.26
C ALA A 250 -11.01 13.06 -7.96
N LEU A 251 -9.77 13.32 -7.57
CA LEU A 251 -9.25 14.65 -7.28
C LEU A 251 -8.69 15.29 -8.56
N GLY A 252 -8.98 16.56 -8.74
CA GLY A 252 -8.45 17.38 -9.85
C GLY A 252 -9.16 18.72 -9.92
N CYS A 253 -8.86 19.51 -10.96
CA CYS A 253 -9.56 20.78 -11.18
C CYS A 253 -10.97 20.54 -11.71
N THR A 254 -12.00 20.94 -10.97
CA THR A 254 -13.42 20.77 -11.35
C THR A 254 -14.02 22.01 -12.02
N ASN A 255 -13.25 23.10 -12.11
CA ASN A 255 -13.74 24.34 -12.69
C ASN A 255 -13.61 24.32 -14.23
N PRO A 256 -14.73 24.36 -15.00
CA PRO A 256 -14.70 24.30 -16.46
C PRO A 256 -14.09 25.53 -17.14
N LEU A 257 -13.80 26.60 -16.40
CA LEU A 257 -13.10 27.80 -16.89
C LEU A 257 -11.59 27.75 -16.68
N ALA A 258 -11.07 26.72 -16.00
CA ALA A 258 -9.65 26.53 -15.80
C ALA A 258 -9.01 25.84 -17.01
N CYS A 259 -7.76 26.16 -17.27
CA CYS A 259 -6.95 25.61 -18.37
C CYS A 259 -6.68 24.11 -18.22
N ASN A 260 -6.67 23.60 -16.97
CA ASN A 260 -6.46 22.20 -16.64
C ASN A 260 -7.71 21.52 -16.06
N TYR A 261 -8.90 21.97 -16.46
CA TYR A 261 -10.15 21.32 -16.08
C TYR A 261 -10.12 19.82 -16.38
N ASP A 262 -10.39 19.00 -15.36
CA ASP A 262 -10.52 17.56 -15.46
C ASP A 262 -12.01 17.17 -15.34
N PRO A 263 -12.66 16.73 -16.44
CA PRO A 263 -14.06 16.31 -16.40
C PRO A 263 -14.30 15.01 -15.61
N LEU A 264 -13.25 14.27 -15.23
CA LEU A 264 -13.35 13.09 -14.38
C LEU A 264 -13.17 13.43 -12.90
N ALA A 265 -12.68 14.62 -12.56
CA ALA A 265 -12.55 15.06 -11.18
C ALA A 265 -13.92 15.35 -10.58
N GLU A 266 -14.21 14.74 -9.43
CA GLU A 266 -15.42 14.98 -8.64
C GLU A 266 -15.16 15.99 -7.51
N TYR A 267 -13.89 16.14 -7.10
CA TYR A 267 -13.47 16.95 -5.96
C TYR A 267 -12.32 17.86 -6.34
N GLU A 268 -12.45 19.15 -6.02
CA GLU A 268 -11.39 20.16 -6.18
C GLU A 268 -10.19 19.84 -5.28
N ASP A 269 -9.01 19.73 -5.88
CA ASP A 269 -7.73 19.54 -5.18
C ASP A 269 -6.88 20.83 -5.10
N GLY A 270 -7.40 21.93 -5.65
CA GLY A 270 -6.70 23.22 -5.71
C GLY A 270 -5.66 23.32 -6.83
N SER A 271 -5.64 22.37 -7.77
CA SER A 271 -4.73 22.39 -8.91
C SER A 271 -5.15 23.33 -10.05
N CYS A 272 -6.35 23.93 -10.01
CA CYS A 272 -6.85 24.78 -11.10
C CYS A 272 -5.90 25.93 -11.47
N ASN A 273 -5.52 25.99 -12.74
CA ASN A 273 -4.79 27.08 -13.37
C ASN A 273 -5.72 27.82 -14.34
N TYR A 274 -5.62 29.14 -14.39
CA TYR A 274 -6.44 30.00 -15.23
C TYR A 274 -5.54 30.79 -16.18
N GLN A 275 -6.10 31.18 -17.32
CA GLN A 275 -5.43 32.09 -18.24
C GLN A 275 -4.98 33.38 -17.54
N THR A 276 -3.82 33.88 -17.93
CA THR A 276 -3.27 35.16 -17.46
C THR A 276 -3.22 36.14 -18.62
N PRO A 277 -4.24 37.03 -18.76
CA PRO A 277 -4.25 38.04 -19.80
C PRO A 277 -2.94 38.84 -19.81
N PRO A 278 -2.37 39.12 -21.01
CA PRO A 278 -2.98 38.98 -22.34
C PRO A 278 -2.87 37.58 -22.99
N TYR A 279 -2.37 36.57 -22.28
CA TYR A 279 -2.18 35.22 -22.80
C TYR A 279 -3.37 34.29 -22.48
N ASP A 280 -3.59 33.31 -23.36
CA ASP A 280 -4.54 32.23 -23.16
C ASP A 280 -3.95 31.06 -22.34
N CYS A 281 -4.66 29.93 -22.30
CA CYS A 281 -4.27 28.74 -21.56
C CYS A 281 -3.05 28.01 -22.12
N ASP A 282 -2.74 28.20 -23.41
CA ASP A 282 -1.57 27.63 -24.07
C ASP A 282 -0.37 28.60 -24.04
N GLY A 283 -0.54 29.77 -23.38
CA GLY A 283 0.45 30.83 -23.36
C GLY A 283 0.55 31.60 -24.68
N ILE A 284 -0.45 31.44 -25.56
CA ILE A 284 -0.53 32.13 -26.84
C ILE A 284 -1.18 33.49 -26.60
N CYS A 285 -0.72 34.50 -27.33
CA CYS A 285 -1.35 35.80 -27.24
C CYS A 285 -2.80 35.76 -27.74
N ILE A 286 -3.72 36.34 -26.97
CA ILE A 286 -5.14 36.41 -27.35
C ILE A 286 -5.36 37.41 -28.50
N ASN A 287 -4.64 38.53 -28.49
CA ASN A 287 -4.72 39.59 -29.50
C ASN A 287 -3.32 39.82 -30.07
N ASP A 288 -3.09 39.28 -31.26
CA ASP A 288 -1.85 39.42 -32.03
C ASP A 288 -2.28 39.68 -33.49
N ALA A 289 -2.35 40.95 -33.86
CA ALA A 289 -2.94 41.40 -35.11
C ALA A 289 -2.07 41.10 -36.34
N ASP A 290 -0.75 41.09 -36.17
CA ASP A 290 0.22 40.93 -37.26
C ASP A 290 0.90 39.55 -37.27
N GLY A 291 0.77 38.77 -36.19
CA GLY A 291 1.20 37.39 -36.05
C GLY A 291 2.68 37.23 -35.70
N ASP A 292 3.31 38.24 -35.11
CA ASP A 292 4.74 38.22 -34.78
C ASP A 292 5.06 37.52 -33.43
N GLY A 293 4.02 37.20 -32.65
CA GLY A 293 4.10 36.53 -31.35
C GLY A 293 4.19 37.47 -30.14
N VAL A 294 4.13 38.79 -30.36
CA VAL A 294 3.94 39.81 -29.33
C VAL A 294 2.46 40.17 -29.26
N CYS A 295 1.94 40.38 -28.06
CA CYS A 295 0.55 40.81 -27.92
C CYS A 295 0.37 42.28 -28.29
N ASP A 296 -0.74 42.62 -28.94
CA ASP A 296 -1.17 44.00 -29.23
C ASP A 296 -1.06 44.90 -27.98
N GLU A 297 -1.44 44.40 -26.79
CA GLU A 297 -1.35 45.17 -25.54
C GLU A 297 0.07 45.38 -25.01
N LEU A 298 1.03 44.62 -25.54
CA LEU A 298 2.45 44.65 -25.21
C LEU A 298 3.31 45.21 -26.36
N GLU A 299 2.70 45.63 -27.46
CA GLU A 299 3.41 46.20 -28.59
C GLU A 299 4.14 47.49 -28.22
N VAL A 300 5.39 47.59 -28.69
CA VAL A 300 6.19 48.81 -28.62
C VAL A 300 6.30 49.38 -30.03
N PHE A 301 5.63 50.50 -30.26
CA PHE A 301 5.65 51.21 -31.54
C PHE A 301 6.97 51.96 -31.74
N GLY A 302 7.73 51.60 -32.77
CA GLY A 302 8.99 52.26 -33.12
C GLY A 302 9.36 51.97 -34.57
N CYS A 303 10.61 52.17 -34.97
CA CYS A 303 11.05 51.72 -36.29
C CYS A 303 11.69 50.34 -36.15
N THR A 304 11.14 49.34 -36.83
CA THR A 304 11.62 47.95 -36.77
C THR A 304 12.66 47.62 -37.85
N ASP A 305 12.92 48.52 -38.81
CA ASP A 305 13.96 48.35 -39.83
C ASP A 305 15.35 48.63 -39.24
N PRO A 306 16.24 47.62 -39.11
CA PRO A 306 17.58 47.79 -38.54
C PRO A 306 18.48 48.72 -39.38
N ASN A 307 18.11 49.03 -40.62
CA ASN A 307 18.86 49.93 -41.49
C ASN A 307 18.35 51.39 -41.44
N ALA A 308 17.31 51.67 -40.65
CA ALA A 308 16.81 53.03 -40.47
C ALA A 308 17.66 53.78 -39.44
N SER A 309 17.88 55.07 -39.69
CA SER A 309 18.63 55.95 -38.77
C SER A 309 17.96 56.14 -37.39
N ASN A 310 16.68 55.80 -37.28
CA ASN A 310 15.90 55.81 -36.05
C ASN A 310 15.39 54.42 -35.64
N TYR A 311 16.10 53.35 -36.03
CA TYR A 311 15.83 51.99 -35.57
C TYR A 311 15.72 51.92 -34.04
N ASP A 312 14.68 51.26 -33.55
CA ASP A 312 14.46 51.03 -32.12
C ASP A 312 14.48 49.51 -31.86
N PRO A 313 15.51 48.97 -31.18
CA PRO A 313 15.63 47.54 -30.93
C PRO A 313 14.57 46.98 -29.96
N ASP A 314 13.89 47.85 -29.22
CA ASP A 314 12.78 47.46 -28.34
C ASP A 314 11.42 47.52 -29.06
N ALA A 315 11.37 48.05 -30.29
CA ALA A 315 10.15 48.14 -31.07
C ALA A 315 9.72 46.76 -31.60
N THR A 316 8.47 46.41 -31.35
CA THR A 316 7.85 45.19 -31.85
C THR A 316 6.92 45.48 -33.02
N GLU A 317 6.47 46.74 -33.20
CA GLU A 317 5.62 47.13 -34.32
C GLU A 317 6.11 48.42 -35.00
N ASP A 318 6.08 48.45 -36.34
CA ASP A 318 6.52 49.62 -37.13
C ASP A 318 5.49 50.74 -37.06
N ASN A 319 5.87 51.88 -36.51
CA ASN A 319 5.02 53.07 -36.45
C ASN A 319 4.90 53.82 -37.79
N GLY A 320 5.55 53.32 -38.86
CA GLY A 320 5.53 53.91 -40.20
C GLY A 320 6.36 55.19 -40.32
N LEU A 321 7.18 55.51 -39.31
CA LEU A 321 8.08 56.67 -39.26
C LEU A 321 9.55 56.27 -39.43
N CYS A 322 9.84 55.07 -39.92
CA CYS A 322 11.21 54.69 -40.31
C CYS A 322 11.80 55.70 -41.28
N GLN A 323 12.90 56.32 -40.87
CA GLN A 323 13.61 57.29 -41.70
C GLN A 323 14.51 56.53 -42.67
N THR A 324 14.00 56.32 -43.88
CA THR A 324 14.76 55.70 -44.98
C THR A 324 15.82 56.67 -45.49
N GLY A 325 17.09 56.36 -45.18
CA GLY A 325 18.28 56.91 -45.83
C GLY A 325 18.91 58.10 -45.14
N LEU A 326 20.03 57.88 -44.43
CA LEU A 326 20.91 58.95 -43.95
C LEU A 326 22.40 58.56 -43.87
N CYS A 327 22.95 57.95 -44.92
CA CYS A 327 24.40 57.93 -45.12
C CYS A 327 24.78 58.37 -46.54
N THR A 328 24.22 59.51 -47.00
CA THR A 328 24.70 60.17 -48.23
C THR A 328 24.76 61.70 -48.10
N PRO A 329 25.92 62.34 -48.39
CA PRO A 329 27.26 61.75 -48.43
C PRO A 329 27.80 61.51 -47.02
N ASP A 330 28.44 60.35 -46.82
CA ASP A 330 29.27 60.06 -45.66
C ASP A 330 30.49 61.02 -45.66
N LEU A 331 30.63 61.78 -44.57
CA LEU A 331 31.66 62.80 -44.38
C LEU A 331 32.43 62.60 -43.08
N ASP A 332 32.01 61.64 -42.26
CA ASP A 332 32.60 61.40 -40.95
C ASP A 332 33.65 60.31 -41.10
N PRO A 333 34.93 60.55 -40.73
CA PRO A 333 35.97 59.55 -40.86
C PRO A 333 35.79 58.40 -39.86
N PRO A 334 36.33 57.21 -40.16
CA PRO A 334 36.23 56.06 -39.29
C PRO A 334 37.00 56.29 -37.99
N PHE A 335 36.53 55.68 -36.89
CA PHE A 335 37.15 55.80 -35.59
C PHE A 335 37.69 54.45 -35.08
N PHE A 336 38.77 54.50 -34.30
CA PHE A 336 39.37 53.31 -33.73
C PHE A 336 38.63 52.87 -32.48
N VAL A 337 38.18 51.62 -32.48
CA VAL A 337 37.54 50.94 -31.34
C VAL A 337 38.59 50.28 -30.45
N TYR A 338 39.71 49.86 -31.04
CA TYR A 338 40.82 49.25 -30.33
C TYR A 338 42.17 49.63 -30.94
N PHE A 339 43.11 50.02 -30.07
CA PHE A 339 44.54 50.14 -30.36
C PHE A 339 45.33 49.14 -29.50
N PRO A 340 46.34 48.45 -30.05
CA PRO A 340 47.25 47.65 -29.25
C PRO A 340 48.19 48.56 -28.45
N ASP A 341 48.56 48.08 -27.25
CA ASP A 341 49.59 48.73 -26.44
C ASP A 341 50.98 48.70 -27.12
N SER A 342 51.84 49.65 -26.78
CA SER A 342 53.22 49.68 -27.28
C SER A 342 54.01 48.45 -26.83
N VAL A 343 54.64 47.74 -27.77
CA VAL A 343 55.46 46.55 -27.49
C VAL A 343 56.94 46.92 -27.36
N LEU A 344 57.60 46.41 -26.33
CA LEU A 344 59.05 46.52 -26.14
C LEU A 344 59.75 45.36 -26.85
N LEU A 345 60.60 45.64 -27.83
CA LEU A 345 61.36 44.62 -28.57
C LEU A 345 62.80 44.54 -28.10
N SER A 346 63.34 43.32 -28.07
CA SER A 346 64.77 43.08 -27.79
C SER A 346 65.61 43.39 -29.03
N CYS A 347 66.88 43.77 -28.84
CA CYS A 347 67.70 44.32 -29.94
C CYS A 347 67.99 43.34 -31.10
N ASP A 348 67.73 42.03 -30.93
CA ASP A 348 67.95 40.98 -31.93
C ASP A 348 66.65 40.46 -32.58
N GLU A 349 65.49 41.02 -32.21
CA GLU A 349 64.18 40.57 -32.68
C GLU A 349 63.63 41.49 -33.77
N LEU A 350 63.25 40.91 -34.92
CA LEU A 350 62.57 41.65 -35.98
C LEU A 350 61.15 41.99 -35.51
N MET A 351 60.64 43.16 -35.92
CA MET A 351 59.23 43.49 -35.73
C MET A 351 58.35 42.36 -36.27
N PRO A 352 57.40 41.82 -35.48
CA PRO A 352 56.51 40.79 -35.98
C PRO A 352 55.74 41.33 -37.19
N THR A 353 55.60 40.48 -38.21
CA THR A 353 54.78 40.80 -39.38
C THR A 353 53.36 41.12 -38.94
N PRO A 354 52.64 42.01 -39.64
CA PRO A 354 51.26 42.30 -39.37
C PRO A 354 50.42 41.02 -39.16
N ASP A 355 49.87 40.81 -37.96
CA ASP A 355 48.89 39.75 -37.69
C ASP A 355 47.47 40.36 -37.66
N LEU A 356 46.43 39.54 -37.68
CA LEU A 356 45.03 39.91 -37.90
C LEU A 356 44.40 40.85 -36.85
N ASP A 357 45.08 41.16 -35.73
CA ASP A 357 44.51 41.89 -34.58
C ASP A 357 45.18 43.26 -34.30
N MET A 358 45.74 43.90 -35.33
CA MET A 358 46.62 45.07 -35.15
C MET A 358 45.96 46.40 -34.78
N ALA A 359 44.69 46.61 -35.11
CA ALA A 359 43.84 47.69 -34.62
C ALA A 359 42.45 47.46 -35.24
N ILE A 360 41.39 47.75 -34.49
CA ILE A 360 40.02 47.62 -35.00
C ILE A 360 39.45 49.02 -35.15
N ALA A 361 39.05 49.36 -36.36
CA ALA A 361 38.31 50.56 -36.65
C ALA A 361 36.88 50.21 -37.02
N ALA A 362 35.96 51.07 -36.64
CA ALA A 362 34.57 51.01 -37.05
C ALA A 362 34.17 52.38 -37.60
N ASP A 363 33.11 52.35 -38.37
CA ASP A 363 32.44 53.54 -38.81
C ASP A 363 30.94 53.33 -38.60
N PHE A 364 30.22 54.42 -38.30
CA PHE A 364 28.77 54.38 -38.16
C PHE A 364 28.09 54.21 -39.52
N CYS A 365 28.76 54.63 -40.61
CA CYS A 365 28.20 54.73 -41.95
C CYS A 365 28.71 53.65 -42.92
N THR A 366 29.87 53.05 -42.65
CA THR A 366 30.54 52.05 -43.49
C THR A 366 30.54 50.67 -42.81
N PRO A 367 30.07 49.60 -43.49
CA PRO A 367 30.17 48.23 -42.99
C PRO A 367 31.60 47.87 -42.58
N THR A 368 31.75 47.10 -41.49
CA THR A 368 33.06 46.82 -40.89
C THR A 368 34.05 46.13 -41.84
N ASP A 369 33.58 45.39 -42.83
CA ASP A 369 34.40 44.72 -43.85
C ASP A 369 34.91 45.66 -44.95
N GLU A 370 34.37 46.88 -45.04
CA GLU A 370 34.81 47.92 -45.98
C GLU A 370 35.72 48.99 -45.35
N VAL A 371 35.84 49.02 -44.01
CA VAL A 371 36.80 49.87 -43.30
C VAL A 371 38.19 49.27 -43.39
N ILE A 372 39.11 49.98 -44.04
CA ILE A 372 40.49 49.53 -44.24
C ILE A 372 41.40 50.17 -43.20
N VAL A 373 41.97 49.33 -42.34
CA VAL A 373 43.04 49.74 -41.42
C VAL A 373 44.39 49.43 -42.05
N THR A 374 45.25 50.45 -42.09
CA THR A 374 46.65 50.32 -42.52
C THR A 374 47.58 50.73 -41.39
N ALA A 375 48.76 50.13 -41.35
CA ALA A 375 49.80 50.45 -40.37
C ALA A 375 51.09 50.85 -41.09
N LEU A 376 51.72 51.91 -40.61
CA LEU A 376 53.04 52.33 -41.06
C LEU A 376 53.99 52.30 -39.87
N ASP A 377 55.09 51.56 -40.04
CA ASP A 377 56.16 51.53 -39.05
C ASP A 377 57.06 52.77 -39.23
N GLY A 378 57.31 53.49 -38.14
CA GLY A 378 58.14 54.69 -38.15
C GLY A 378 59.61 54.41 -38.47
N PRO A 379 60.41 55.46 -38.72
CA PRO A 379 61.84 55.29 -38.99
C PRO A 379 62.54 54.58 -37.83
N PHE A 380 63.23 53.48 -38.14
CA PHE A 380 64.10 52.79 -37.20
C PHE A 380 65.29 53.68 -36.87
N GLU A 381 65.20 54.48 -35.81
CA GLU A 381 66.41 55.02 -35.20
C GLU A 381 67.12 53.87 -34.50
N TYR A 382 68.17 53.33 -35.12
CA TYR A 382 69.14 52.49 -34.42
C TYR A 382 70.06 53.42 -33.62
N PRO A 383 69.90 53.56 -32.28
CA PRO A 383 70.95 54.20 -31.51
C PRO A 383 72.14 53.22 -31.52
N PHE A 384 73.28 53.66 -32.05
CA PHE A 384 74.53 52.90 -31.98
C PHE A 384 74.82 52.52 -30.52
N GLY A 385 74.54 51.27 -30.15
CA GLY A 385 74.76 50.73 -28.79
C GLY A 385 73.50 50.35 -27.99
N CYS A 386 72.50 49.71 -28.61
CA CYS A 386 71.34 49.13 -27.90
C CYS A 386 71.82 48.11 -26.86
N LEU A 387 71.59 48.36 -25.56
CA LEU A 387 72.06 47.49 -24.48
C LEU A 387 70.97 46.62 -23.82
N GLN A 388 69.65 46.85 -24.02
CA GLN A 388 68.59 45.95 -23.51
C GLN A 388 67.29 45.86 -24.34
N SER A 389 66.69 46.96 -24.82
CA SER A 389 65.46 46.94 -25.67
C SER A 389 65.19 48.31 -26.34
N TYR A 390 64.36 48.34 -27.39
CA TYR A 390 63.91 49.59 -28.03
C TYR A 390 62.39 49.61 -28.28
N LEU A 391 61.82 50.82 -28.37
CA LEU A 391 60.42 51.06 -28.77
C LEU A 391 60.37 51.34 -30.26
N CYS A 392 59.56 50.59 -31.00
CA CYS A 392 59.25 50.92 -32.38
C CYS A 392 57.85 51.55 -32.44
N PRO A 393 57.73 52.85 -32.78
CA PRO A 393 56.42 53.46 -32.95
C PRO A 393 55.77 52.96 -34.25
N ARG A 394 54.55 52.46 -34.13
CA ARG A 394 53.67 52.10 -35.25
C ARG A 394 52.51 53.07 -35.29
N GLU A 395 52.27 53.66 -36.45
CA GLU A 395 51.15 54.56 -36.68
C GLU A 395 50.05 53.82 -37.44
N PHE A 396 48.80 53.93 -36.96
CA PHE A 396 47.63 53.31 -37.57
C PHE A 396 46.78 54.36 -38.26
N THR A 397 46.34 54.08 -39.49
CA THR A 397 45.39 54.90 -40.23
C THR A 397 44.20 54.04 -40.65
N ALA A 398 42.99 54.46 -40.29
CA ALA A 398 41.76 53.86 -40.77
C ALA A 398 41.19 54.75 -41.88
N THR A 399 40.74 54.12 -42.97
CA THR A 399 40.09 54.79 -44.10
C THR A 399 38.90 53.98 -44.54
N ASP A 400 37.84 54.66 -44.91
CA ASP A 400 36.69 54.11 -45.62
C ASP A 400 36.67 54.62 -47.07
N GLY A 401 35.64 54.25 -47.82
CA GLY A 401 35.42 54.70 -49.19
C GLY A 401 34.92 56.16 -49.30
N ALA A 402 34.81 56.92 -48.20
CA ALA A 402 34.29 58.28 -48.23
C ALA A 402 35.21 59.19 -49.04
N ARG A 403 34.66 59.83 -50.08
CA ARG A 403 35.38 60.83 -50.87
C ARG A 403 35.07 62.21 -50.32
N TYR A 404 36.08 62.83 -49.69
CA TYR A 404 36.07 64.25 -49.33
C TYR A 404 35.77 65.18 -50.50
#